data_AF-A0A2V8FI27-F1
#
_entry.id   AF-A0A2V8FI27-F1
#
_cell.length_a   1.000
_cell.length_b   1.000
_cell.length_c   1.000
_cell.angle_alpha   90.00
_cell.angle_beta   90.00
_cell.angle_gamma   90.00
#
_symmetry.space_group_name_H-M   'P 1'
#
loop_
_entity.id
_entity.type
_entity.pdbx_description
1 polymer ?
#
loop_
_entity_poly.entity_id
_entity_poly.type
_entity_poly.pdbx_seq_one_letter_code
_entity_poly.pdbx_strand_id
1 'polypeptide(L)' 'MRRLWDEGLIAPADGPDAVDPRRKYFALTREGRRAAAHEARRLDGLVRAARQRKLYPQGA' A
#
# COMPACT_ATOMS: atom_id res chain seq x y z
N MET A 1 6.21 4.55 -8.07
CA MET A 1 6.08 5.87 -7.40
C MET A 1 5.59 6.97 -8.32
N ARG A 2 6.15 7.19 -9.53
CA ARG A 2 5.71 8.28 -10.43
C ARG A 2 4.20 8.36 -10.66
N ARG A 3 3.57 7.26 -11.07
CA ARG A 3 2.10 7.20 -11.21
C ARG A 3 1.32 7.56 -9.93
N LEU A 4 1.73 7.04 -8.78
CA LEU A 4 1.07 7.34 -7.49
C LEU A 4 1.20 8.82 -7.12
N TRP A 5 2.32 9.44 -7.48
CA TRP A 5 2.52 10.87 -7.32
C TRP A 5 1.63 11.68 -8.27
N ASP A 6 1.63 11.31 -9.55
CA ASP A 6 0.83 11.98 -10.59
C ASP A 6 -0.67 11.91 -10.29
N GLU A 7 -1.11 10.80 -9.68
CA GLU A 7 -2.49 10.60 -9.20
C GLU A 7 -2.76 11.22 -7.81
N GLY A 8 -1.79 11.89 -7.18
CA GLY A 8 -1.95 12.57 -5.89
C GLY A 8 -2.10 11.64 -4.68
N LEU A 9 -1.70 10.37 -4.80
CA LEU A 9 -1.82 9.37 -3.73
C LEU A 9 -0.64 9.41 -2.75
N ILE A 10 0.50 9.96 -3.17
CA ILE A 10 1.68 10.13 -2.33
C ILE A 10 2.27 11.54 -2.47
N ALA A 11 2.94 12.01 -1.42
CA ALA A 11 3.69 13.27 -1.39
C ALA A 11 5.11 13.03 -0.83
N PRO A 12 6.11 13.90 -1.08
CA PRO A 12 7.40 13.81 -0.41
C PRO A 12 7.20 13.80 1.10
N ALA A 13 8.09 13.09 1.77
CA ALA A 13 8.24 13.18 3.20
C ALA A 13 9.72 13.29 3.52
N ASP A 14 10.03 13.91 4.65
CA ASP A 14 11.37 13.84 5.21
C ASP A 14 11.67 12.40 5.61
N GLY A 15 12.89 11.97 5.30
CA GLY A 15 13.42 10.70 5.77
C GLY A 15 13.87 10.80 7.23
N PRO A 16 14.05 9.67 7.92
CA PRO A 16 14.73 9.66 9.21
C PRO A 16 16.18 10.14 9.07
N ASP A 17 16.73 10.70 10.14
CA ASP A 17 18.11 11.20 10.15
C ASP A 17 19.14 10.08 9.88
N ALA A 18 20.32 10.46 9.37
CA ALA A 18 21.45 9.57 9.11
C ALA A 18 21.20 8.42 8.10
N VAL A 19 20.38 8.66 7.08
CA VAL A 19 20.17 7.73 5.95
C VAL A 19 20.86 8.20 4.67
N ASP A 20 21.02 7.28 3.70
CA ASP A 20 21.55 7.59 2.36
C ASP A 20 20.75 8.75 1.73
N PRO A 21 21.41 9.90 1.41
CA PRO A 21 20.74 11.11 0.92
C PRO A 21 20.09 10.94 -0.46
N ARG A 22 20.39 9.85 -1.19
CA ARG A 22 19.75 9.54 -2.47
C ARG A 22 18.39 8.87 -2.30
N ARG A 23 18.05 8.41 -1.09
CA ARG A 23 16.77 7.72 -0.83
C ARG A 23 15.65 8.74 -0.71
N LYS A 24 14.63 8.59 -1.56
CA LYS A 24 13.43 9.43 -1.56
C LYS A 24 12.36 8.81 -0.67
N TYR A 25 11.83 9.60 0.25
CA TYR A 25 10.76 9.20 1.15
C TYR A 25 9.44 9.83 0.71
N PHE A 26 8.37 9.09 0.92
CA PHE A 26 7.03 9.52 0.55
C PHE A 26 6.04 9.11 1.63
N ALA A 27 5.06 9.96 1.90
CA ALA A 27 3.93 9.64 2.76
C ALA A 27 2.66 9.48 1.91
N LEU A 28 1.72 8.65 2.39
CA LEU A 28 0.38 8.61 1.83
C LEU A 28 -0.33 9.93 2.09
N THR A 29 -0.93 10.49 1.05
CA THR A 29 -1.89 11.59 1.19
C THR A 29 -3.19 11.08 1.81
N ARG A 30 -4.15 11.96 2.09
CA ARG A 30 -5.47 11.55 2.57
C ARG A 30 -6.18 10.67 1.53
N GLU A 31 -6.08 11.07 0.27
CA GLU A 31 -6.61 10.37 -0.90
C GLU A 31 -5.89 9.03 -1.09
N GLY A 32 -4.56 9.01 -0.93
CA GLY A 32 -3.75 7.79 -0.91
C GLY A 32 -4.15 6.80 0.17
N ARG A 33 -4.41 7.27 1.40
CA ARG A 33 -4.92 6.42 2.49
C ARG A 33 -6.29 5.82 2.16
N ARG A 34 -7.18 6.59 1.53
CA ARG A 34 -8.50 6.10 1.08
C ARG A 34 -8.35 5.02 0.00
N ALA A 35 -7.48 5.26 -0.99
CA ALA A 35 -7.19 4.29 -2.05
C ALA A 35 -6.59 2.99 -1.48
N ALA A 36 -5.61 3.10 -0.58
CA ALA A 36 -5.02 1.95 0.10
C ALA A 36 -6.05 1.15 0.92
N ALA A 37 -6.95 1.84 1.64
CA ALA A 37 -8.02 1.17 2.38
C ALA A 37 -9.03 0.46 1.46
N HIS A 38 -9.34 1.03 0.30
CA HIS A 38 -10.16 0.37 -0.70
C HIS A 38 -9.48 -0.91 -1.24
N GLU A 39 -8.20 -0.81 -1.59
CA GLU A 39 -7.45 -1.97 -2.09
C GLU A 39 -7.32 -3.07 -1.04
N ALA A 40 -7.10 -2.72 0.23
CA ALA A 40 -7.09 -3.68 1.32
C ALA A 40 -8.41 -4.47 1.43
N ARG A 41 -9.57 -3.81 1.28
CA ARG A 41 -10.87 -4.49 1.27
C ARG A 41 -11.03 -5.42 0.05
N ARG A 42 -10.56 -5.00 -1.12
CA ARG A 42 -10.58 -5.84 -2.33
C ARG A 42 -9.75 -7.11 -2.13
N LEU A 43 -8.56 -6.97 -1.55
CA LEU A 43 -7.68 -8.09 -1.23
C LEU A 43 -8.28 -9.03 -0.18
N ASP A 44 -8.92 -8.51 0.87
CA ASP A 44 -9.66 -9.32 1.85
C ASP A 44 -10.72 -10.20 1.17
N GLY A 45 -11.50 -9.63 0.25
CA GLY A 45 -12.48 -10.39 -0.54
C GLY A 45 -11.85 -11.55 -1.33
N LEU A 46 -10.71 -11.30 -1.99
CA LEU A 46 -9.99 -12.35 -2.73
C LEU A 46 -9.45 -13.44 -1.81
N VAL A 47 -8.87 -13.07 -0.66
CA VAL A 47 -8.37 -14.02 0.33
C VAL A 47 -9.51 -14.88 0.87
N ARG A 48 -10.67 -14.28 1.21
CA ARG A 48 -11.85 -15.04 1.65
C ARG A 48 -12.31 -16.04 0.60
N ALA A 49 -12.41 -15.63 -0.66
CA ALA A 49 -12.79 -16.52 -1.76
C ALA A 49 -11.78 -17.67 -1.95
N ALA A 50 -10.48 -17.38 -1.89
CA ALA A 50 -9.43 -18.38 -2.00
C ALA A 50 -9.46 -19.39 -0.83
N ARG A 51 -9.72 -18.93 0.40
CA ARG A 51 -9.89 -19.81 1.58
C ARG A 51 -11.08 -20.75 1.42
N GLN A 52 -12.24 -20.25 0.97
CA GLN A 52 -13.44 -21.07 0.74
C GLN A 52 -13.19 -22.17 -0.30
N ARG A 53 -12.33 -21.90 -1.28
CA ARG A 53 -11.95 -22.85 -2.33
C ARG A 53 -10.74 -23.72 -1.98
N LYS A 54 -10.20 -23.61 -0.76
CA LYS A 54 -8.97 -24.31 -0.31
C LYS A 54 -7.74 -24.00 -1.19
N LEU A 55 -7.71 -22.81 -1.81
CA LEU A 55 -6.61 -22.35 -2.67
C LEU A 55 -5.59 -21.48 -1.91
N TYR A 56 -5.89 -21.09 -0.68
CA TYR A 56 -5.01 -20.29 0.17
C TYR A 56 -4.54 -21.14 1.36
N PRO A 57 -3.27 -21.03 1.80
CA PRO A 57 -2.79 -21.72 2.99
C PRO A 57 -3.71 -21.41 4.18
N GLN A 58 -4.41 -22.44 4.65
CA GLN A 58 -4.99 -22.45 5.98
C GLN A 58 -3.75 -22.50 6.88
N GLY A 59 -3.56 -21.53 7.78
CA GLY A 59 -2.40 -21.55 8.68
C GLY A 59 -2.30 -22.94 9.35
N ALA A 60 -1.08 -23.41 9.57
CA ALA A 60 -0.82 -24.67 10.26
C ALA A 60 -1.48 -24.69 11.65
#